data_AF-A0A1M4WPF6-F1
#
_entry.id   AF-A0A1M4WPF6-F1
#
_cell.length_a   1.000
_cell.length_b   1.000
_cell.length_c   1.000
_cell.angle_alpha   90.00
_cell.angle_beta   90.00
_cell.angle_gamma   90.00
#
_symmetry.space_group_name_H-M   'P 1'
#
loop_
_entity.id
_entity.type
_entity.pdbx_description
1 polymer ?
#
loop_
_entity_poly.entity_id
_entity_poly.type
_entity_poly.pdbx_seq_one_letter_code
_entity_poly.pdbx_strand_id
1 'polypeptide(L)' 'MAITTTQTLRMVFKNESGSNFTISLDNPRDNITAAEIEAVMDLIISKNVFQTGGGALVSKQDVQIVDRTTNDLYDPA' A
#
# COMPACT_ATOMS: atom_id res chain seq x y z
N MET A 1 -27.87 2.56 8.70
CA MET A 1 -27.33 1.48 7.84
C MET A 1 -26.52 2.12 6.72
N ALA A 2 -25.20 2.13 6.86
CA ALA A 2 -24.30 2.64 5.84
C ALA A 2 -23.44 1.47 5.34
N ILE A 3 -23.36 1.30 4.02
CA ILE A 3 -22.29 0.54 3.41
C ILE A 3 -21.12 1.49 3.24
N THR A 4 -20.01 1.21 3.91
CA THR A 4 -18.78 1.98 3.73
C THR A 4 -17.80 1.11 2.96
N THR A 5 -17.53 1.49 1.72
CA THR A 5 -16.48 0.89 0.90
C THR A 5 -15.22 1.71 1.08
N THR A 6 -14.19 1.13 1.71
CA THR A 6 -12.88 1.75 1.87
C THR A 6 -11.85 0.97 1.07
N GLN A 7 -11.16 1.63 0.15
CA GLN A 7 -10.03 1.05 -0.57
C GLN A 7 -8.73 1.45 0.12
N THR A 8 -7.85 0.48 0.33
CA THR A 8 -6.51 0.72 0.87
C THR A 8 -5.49 0.07 -0.05
N LEU A 9 -4.57 0.86 -0.61
CA LEU A 9 -3.44 0.36 -1.37
C LEU A 9 -2.32 -0.02 -0.40
N ARG A 10 -1.98 -1.31 -0.37
CA ARG A 10 -0.89 -1.84 0.44
C ARG A 10 0.25 -2.26 -0.48
N MET A 11 1.41 -1.66 -0.26
CA MET A 11 2.64 -1.90 -0.99
C MET A 11 3.68 -2.46 -0.02
N VAL A 12 4.22 -3.63 -0.33
CA VAL A 12 5.26 -4.29 0.45
C VAL A 12 6.56 -4.24 -0.33
N PHE A 13 7.60 -3.77 0.33
CA PHE A 13 8.95 -3.66 -0.19
C PHE A 13 9.88 -4.46 0.69
N LYS A 14 11.03 -4.85 0.14
CA LYS A 14 12.12 -5.47 0.88
C LYS A 14 13.29 -4.52 0.92
N ASN A 15 13.92 -4.41 2.09
CA ASN A 15 15.13 -3.62 2.25
C ASN A 15 16.41 -4.47 2.13
N GLU A 16 17.56 -3.81 2.07
CA GLU A 16 18.88 -4.44 2.00
C GLU A 16 19.12 -5.44 3.15
N SER A 17 18.63 -5.13 4.35
CA SER A 17 18.73 -6.01 5.52
C SER A 17 17.78 -7.23 5.45
N GLY A 18 16.98 -7.38 4.39
CA GLY A 18 16.05 -8.49 4.21
C GLY A 18 14.73 -8.35 4.98
N SER A 19 14.47 -7.20 5.60
CA SER A 19 13.20 -6.90 6.27
C SER A 19 12.14 -6.41 5.28
N ASN A 20 10.88 -6.75 5.57
CA ASN A 20 9.74 -6.30 4.78
C ASN A 20 9.21 -4.98 5.33
N PHE A 21 9.16 -3.96 4.47
CA PHE A 21 8.57 -2.67 4.76
C PHE A 21 7.22 -2.56 4.07
N THR A 22 6.17 -2.26 4.84
CA THR A 22 4.82 -2.12 4.29
C THR A 22 4.39 -0.66 4.32
N ILE A 23 3.99 -0.13 3.17
CA ILE A 23 3.34 1.17 3.03
C ILE A 23 1.85 0.90 2.80
N SER A 24 0.98 1.48 3.63
CA SER A 24 -0.47 1.44 3.45
C SER A 24 -0.95 2.85 3.13
N LEU A 25 -1.68 3.00 2.03
CA LEU A 25 -2.25 4.26 1.58
C LEU A 25 -3.77 4.09 1.52
N ASP A 26 -4.47 4.79 2.40
CA ASP A 26 -5.93 4.84 2.41
C ASP A 26 -6.45 5.77 1.31
N ASN A 27 -7.53 5.36 0.65
CA ASN A 27 -8.09 6.04 -0.53
C ASN A 27 -7.06 6.24 -1.66
N PRO A 28 -6.54 5.14 -2.25
CA PRO A 28 -5.78 5.24 -3.49
C PRO A 28 -6.66 5.89 -4.58
N ARG A 29 -6.06 6.58 -5.55
CA ARG A 29 -6.83 7.11 -6.69
C ARG A 29 -7.50 5.94 -7.44
N ASP A 30 -8.78 6.10 -7.75
CA ASP A 30 -9.63 5.12 -8.46
C ASP A 30 -9.10 4.64 -9.83
N ASN A 31 -8.11 5.31 -10.42
CA ASN A 31 -7.55 4.96 -11.73
C ASN A 31 -6.08 4.55 -11.68
N ILE A 32 -5.59 4.13 -10.52
CA ILE A 32 -4.20 3.66 -10.41
C ILE A 32 -4.08 2.33 -11.14
N THR A 33 -3.23 2.32 -12.16
CA THR A 33 -2.87 1.10 -12.88
C THR A 33 -1.71 0.38 -12.22
N ALA A 34 -1.59 -0.93 -12.44
CA ALA A 34 -0.43 -1.69 -11.97
C ALA A 34 0.90 -1.05 -12.43
N ALA A 35 0.96 -0.55 -13.66
CA ALA A 35 2.14 0.11 -14.22
C ALA A 35 2.52 1.39 -13.47
N GLU A 36 1.54 2.20 -13.04
CA GLU A 36 1.80 3.37 -12.21
C GLU A 36 2.30 2.99 -10.82
N ILE A 37 1.73 1.94 -10.21
CA ILE A 37 2.23 1.47 -8.91
C ILE A 37 3.65 0.98 -9.05
N GLU A 38 3.96 0.19 -10.09
CA GLU A 38 5.32 -0.25 -10.36
C GLU A 38 6.28 0.92 -10.58
N ALA A 39 5.88 1.93 -11.35
CA ALA A 39 6.69 3.12 -11.57
C ALA A 39 6.93 3.90 -10.26
N VAL A 40 5.92 4.01 -9.41
CA VAL A 40 6.05 4.63 -8.08
C VAL A 40 6.96 3.78 -7.17
N MET A 41 6.84 2.46 -7.21
CA MET A 41 7.70 1.55 -6.46
C MET A 41 9.16 1.67 -6.88
N ASP A 42 9.43 1.68 -8.18
CA ASP A 42 10.75 1.88 -8.75
C ASP A 42 11.30 3.28 -8.42
N LEU A 43 10.45 4.32 -8.47
CA LEU A 43 10.83 5.66 -8.06
C LEU A 43 11.16 5.72 -6.57
N ILE A 44 10.39 5.03 -5.71
CA ILE A 44 10.63 4.95 -4.27
C ILE A 44 11.99 4.30 -3.97
N ILE A 45 12.29 3.19 -4.65
CA ILE A 45 13.57 2.47 -4.56
C ILE A 45 14.72 3.37 -5.06
N SER A 46 14.55 3.97 -6.25
CA SER A 46 15.56 4.84 -6.88
C SER A 46 15.84 6.11 -6.09
N LYS A 47 14.79 6.76 -5.58
CA LYS A 47 14.88 7.94 -4.73
C LYS A 47 15.50 7.61 -3.38
N ASN A 48 15.36 6.36 -2.94
CA ASN A 48 15.87 5.88 -1.65
C ASN A 48 15.44 6.79 -0.48
N VAL A 49 14.26 7.40 -0.62
CA VAL A 49 13.73 8.43 0.30
C VAL A 49 13.19 7.84 1.59
N PHE A 50 12.94 6.53 1.61
CA PHE A 50 12.55 5.80 2.79
C PHE A 50 13.77 5.09 3.38
N GLN A 51 14.47 5.77 4.28
CA GLN A 51 15.45 5.10 5.12
C GLN A 51 14.72 4.26 6.17
N THR A 52 14.68 2.95 5.94
CA THR A 52 14.20 2.01 6.95
C THR A 52 15.35 1.67 7.90
N GLY A 53 15.06 1.21 9.11
CA GLY A 53 16.10 0.77 10.06
C GLY A 53 17.02 -0.34 9.53
N GLY A 54 16.64 -1.01 8.42
CA GLY A 54 17.43 -2.02 7.74
C GLY A 54 18.00 -1.58 6.38
N GLY A 55 18.15 -0.28 6.13
CA GLY A 55 18.77 0.26 4.91
C GLY A 55 17.78 0.62 3.81
N ALA A 56 18.29 0.72 2.59
CA ALA A 56 17.54 1.11 1.40
C ALA A 56 16.49 0.06 1.02
N LEU A 57 15.39 0.51 0.40
CA LEU A 57 14.47 -0.40 -0.28
C LEU A 57 15.16 -0.92 -1.54
N VAL A 58 15.28 -2.24 -1.69
CA VAL A 58 15.98 -2.88 -2.83
C VAL A 58 15.05 -3.57 -3.81
N SER A 59 13.89 -4.03 -3.34
CA SER A 59 12.95 -4.73 -4.20
C SER A 59 11.50 -4.49 -3.79
N LYS A 60 10.63 -4.46 -4.79
CA LYS A 60 9.19 -4.57 -4.62
C LYS A 60 8.86 -6.04 -4.30
N GLN A 61 8.25 -6.26 -3.14
CA GLN A 61 7.96 -7.61 -2.65
C GLN A 61 6.52 -8.01 -3.00
N ASP A 62 5.58 -7.09 -2.81
CA ASP A 62 4.17 -7.32 -3.13
C ASP A 62 3.41 -5.99 -3.27
N VAL A 63 2.31 -6.01 -4.03
CA VAL A 63 1.35 -4.91 -4.12
C VAL A 63 -0.05 -5.47 -4.15
N GLN A 64 -0.91 -4.94 -3.29
CA GLN A 64 -2.29 -5.37 -3.21
C GLN A 64 -3.20 -4.18 -2.93
N ILE A 65 -4.30 -4.11 -3.68
CA ILE A 65 -5.41 -3.21 -3.39
C ILE A 65 -6.37 -4.00 -2.51
N VAL A 66 -6.68 -3.45 -1.34
CA VAL A 66 -7.59 -4.07 -0.38
C VAL A 66 -8.90 -3.29 -0.41
N ASP A 67 -9.90 -3.88 -1.04
CA ASP A 67 -11.28 -3.40 -1.03
C ASP A 67 -11.99 -3.92 0.22
N ARG A 68 -12.17 -3.05 1.22
CA ARG A 68 -12.94 -3.41 2.41
C ARG A 68 -14.34 -2.83 2.31
N THR A 69 -15.31 -3.72 2.19
CA THR A 69 -16.73 -3.36 2.26
C THR A 69 -17.25 -3.71 3.65
N THR A 70 -17.53 -2.69 4.45
CA THR A 70 -18.17 -2.87 5.76
C THR A 70 -19.66 -2.64 5.59
N ASN A 71 -20.45 -3.70 5.81
CA ASN A 71 -21.90 -3.60 5.87
C ASN A 71 -22.31 -3.48 7.33
N ASP A 72 -22.71 -2.29 7.74
CA ASP A 72 -23.21 -2.08 9.09
C ASP A 72 -24.64 -2.61 9.20
N LEU A 73 -24.76 -3.82 9.76
CA LEU A 73 -26.02 -4.55 9.93
C LEU A 73 -26.78 -4.15 11.20
N TYR A 74 -26.16 -3.41 12.13
CA TYR A 74 -26.78 -3.07 13.40
C TYR A 74 -26.17 -1.79 13.99
N ASP A 75 -26.96 -0.71 13.90
CA ASP A 75 -26.69 0.57 14.56
C ASP A 75 -27.66 0.68 15.75
N PRO A 76 -27.21 0.37 16.99
CA PRO A 76 -28.00 0.63 18.18
C PRO A 76 -27.99 2.14 18.44
N ALA A 77 -28.97 2.84 17.89
CA ALA A 77 -29.32 4.19 18.33
C ALA A 77 -29.74 4.20 19.81
#